data_AF-A0A382A048-F1
#
_entry.id   AF-A0A382A048-F1
#
_cell.length_a   1.000
_cell.length_b   1.000
_cell.length_c   1.000
_cell.angle_alpha   90.00
_cell.angle_beta   90.00
_cell.angle_gamma   90.00
#
_symmetry.space_group_name_H-M   'P 1'
#
loop_
_entity.id
_entity.type
_entity.pdbx_description
1 polymer ?
#
loop_
_entity_poly.entity_id
_entity_poly.type
_entity_poly.pdbx_seq_one_letter_code
_entity_poly.pdbx_strand_id
1 'polypeptide(L)' 'KNLNIFVGNGIIDEVIPIHLGRMTERGLKKLGTQPVYNEYNAGHTISNDCLNDLLSWIQSIQ' A
#
# COMPACT_ATOMS: atom_id res chain seq x y z
N LYS A 1 12.15 10.44 -14.55
CA LYS A 1 10.90 10.72 -13.79
C LYS A 1 10.80 9.67 -12.70
N ASN A 2 10.72 10.07 -11.43
CA ASN A 2 10.51 9.13 -10.32
C ASN A 2 9.02 8.79 -10.26
N LEU A 3 8.70 7.50 -10.18
CA LEU A 3 7.32 7.03 -10.08
C LEU A 3 6.90 7.03 -8.61
N ASN A 4 5.86 7.79 -8.27
CA ASN A 4 5.24 7.78 -6.95
C ASN A 4 4.26 6.60 -6.87
N ILE A 5 4.42 5.74 -5.87
CA ILE A 5 3.61 4.52 -5.70
C ILE A 5 3.10 4.46 -4.26
N PHE A 6 1.80 4.21 -4.11
CA PHE A 6 1.15 3.92 -2.84
C PHE A 6 0.54 2.51 -2.90
N VAL A 7 0.76 1.72 -1.86
CA VAL A 7 0.24 0.35 -1.74
C VAL A 7 -0.38 0.20 -0.36
N GLY A 8 -1.68 -0.14 -0.34
CA GLY A 8 -2.42 -0.47 0.87
C GLY A 8 -2.89 -1.92 0.87
N ASN A 9 -2.69 -2.64 1.97
CA ASN A 9 -3.14 -4.02 2.11
C ASN A 9 -3.87 -4.25 3.44
N GLY A 10 -4.96 -5.04 3.39
CA GLY A 10 -5.62 -5.58 4.58
C GLY A 10 -4.85 -6.76 5.16
N ILE A 11 -4.58 -6.77 6.47
CA ILE A 11 -3.88 -7.90 7.14
C ILE A 11 -4.78 -9.12 7.37
N ILE A 12 -6.09 -8.91 7.39
CA ILE A 12 -7.11 -9.96 7.53
C ILE A 12 -7.86 -10.18 6.21
N ASP A 13 -7.29 -9.74 5.08
CA ASP A 13 -7.83 -9.96 3.73
C ASP A 13 -7.93 -11.48 3.46
N GLU A 14 -9.17 -11.92 3.29
CA GLU A 14 -9.56 -13.31 3.10
C GLU A 14 -9.34 -13.80 1.66
N VAL A 15 -9.10 -12.90 0.72
CA VAL A 15 -8.89 -13.18 -0.71
C VAL A 15 -7.41 -13.09 -1.07
N ILE A 16 -6.70 -12.07 -0.58
CA ILE A 16 -5.30 -11.78 -0.90
C ILE A 16 -4.45 -11.86 0.38
N PRO A 17 -3.70 -12.97 0.58
CA PRO A 17 -2.83 -13.11 1.74
C PRO A 17 -1.80 -11.99 1.87
N ILE A 18 -1.62 -11.46 3.08
CA ILE A 18 -0.75 -10.32 3.37
C ILE A 18 0.71 -10.49 2.89
N HIS A 19 1.22 -11.73 2.84
CA HIS A 19 2.58 -11.99 2.38
C HIS A 19 2.79 -11.59 0.91
N LEU A 20 1.75 -11.62 0.06
CA LEU A 20 1.82 -11.16 -1.33
C LEU A 20 2.00 -9.64 -1.40
N GLY A 21 1.28 -8.87 -0.56
CA GLY A 21 1.48 -7.43 -0.45
C GLY A 21 2.93 -7.07 -0.06
N ARG A 22 3.45 -7.76 0.96
CA ARG A 22 4.86 -7.60 1.39
C ARG A 22 5.86 -8.02 0.31
N MET A 23 5.53 -9.03 -0.51
CA MET A 23 6.36 -9.42 -1.66
C MET A 23 6.38 -8.33 -2.73
N THR A 24 5.23 -7.72 -3.01
CA THR A 24 5.11 -6.59 -3.95
C THR A 24 5.96 -5.41 -3.51
N GLU A 25 5.90 -5.01 -2.23
CA GLU A 25 6.75 -3.94 -1.68
C GLU A 25 8.25 -4.24 -1.90
N ARG A 26 8.70 -5.44 -1.53
CA ARG A 26 10.09 -5.85 -1.75
C ARG A 26 10.48 -5.87 -3.23
N GLY A 27 9.59 -6.32 -4.10
CA GLY A 27 9.80 -6.35 -5.55
C GLY A 27 9.98 -4.94 -6.12
N LEU A 28 9.09 -4.02 -5.74
CA LEU A 28 9.15 -2.61 -6.13
C LEU A 28 10.45 -1.93 -5.64
N LYS A 29 10.85 -2.18 -4.39
CA LYS A 29 12.12 -1.67 -3.84
C LYS A 29 13.34 -2.21 -4.60
N LYS A 30 13.34 -3.50 -4.98
CA LYS A 30 14.41 -4.09 -5.81
C LYS A 30 14.53 -3.48 -7.19
N LEU A 31 13.44 -2.96 -7.75
CA LEU A 31 13.42 -2.26 -9.04
C LEU A 31 13.86 -0.79 -8.94
N GLY A 32 14.32 -0.34 -7.76
CA GLY A 32 14.78 1.04 -7.54
C GLY A 32 13.67 2.06 -7.30
N THR A 33 12.44 1.60 -7.05
CA THR A 33 11.32 2.48 -6.64
C THR A 33 11.24 2.60 -5.12
N GLN A 34 10.56 3.63 -4.64
CA GLN A 34 10.34 3.86 -3.21
C GLN A 34 8.83 3.93 -2.94
N PRO A 35 8.12 2.78 -2.93
CA PRO A 35 6.69 2.78 -2.66
C PRO A 35 6.41 3.13 -1.19
N VAL A 36 5.33 3.87 -0.96
CA VAL A 36 4.68 3.94 0.36
C VAL A 36 3.87 2.66 0.51
N TYR A 37 4.12 1.91 1.60
CA TYR A 37 3.47 0.63 1.87
C TYR A 37 2.87 0.63 3.27
N ASN A 38 1.55 0.50 3.33
CA ASN A 38 0.79 0.52 4.57
C ASN A 38 -0.07 -0.74 4.69
N GLU A 39 -0.17 -1.25 5.93
CA GLU A 39 -1.00 -2.40 6.29
C GLU A 39 -2.12 -1.95 7.22
N TYR A 40 -3.34 -2.46 7.02
CA TYR A 40 -4.52 -2.06 7.77
C TYR A 40 -5.24 -3.26 8.37
N ASN A 41 -5.85 -3.09 9.55
CA ASN A 41 -6.71 -4.10 10.16
C ASN A 41 -8.06 -4.21 9.44
N ALA A 42 -8.03 -4.69 8.20
CA ALA A 42 -9.17 -4.78 7.30
C ALA A 42 -9.12 -6.08 6.47
N GLY A 43 -10.30 -6.57 6.06
CA GLY A 43 -10.47 -7.69 5.14
C GLY A 43 -10.27 -7.24 3.68
N HIS A 44 -10.94 -7.89 2.74
CA HIS A 44 -10.94 -7.47 1.32
C HIS A 44 -11.84 -6.23 1.07
N THR A 45 -11.56 -5.15 1.78
CA THR A 45 -12.30 -3.88 1.75
C THR A 45 -11.35 -2.68 1.88
N ILE A 46 -11.88 -1.46 1.77
CA ILE A 46 -11.11 -0.23 2.02
C ILE A 46 -11.51 0.34 3.38
N SER A 47 -10.58 0.35 4.34
CA SER A 47 -10.80 0.97 5.65
C SER A 47 -10.76 2.50 5.57
N ASN A 48 -11.34 3.18 6.57
CA ASN A 48 -11.21 4.63 6.68
C ASN A 48 -9.75 5.06 6.85
N ASP A 49 -8.94 4.29 7.58
CA ASP A 49 -7.50 4.57 7.74
C ASP A 49 -6.78 4.55 6.39
N CYS A 50 -7.06 3.54 5.54
CA CYS A 50 -6.49 3.44 4.20
C CYS A 50 -6.89 4.62 3.31
N LEU A 51 -8.17 5.01 3.37
CA LEU A 51 -8.66 6.17 2.61
C LEU A 51 -7.98 7.46 3.07
N ASN A 52 -7.85 7.68 4.39
CA ASN A 52 -7.22 8.87 4.93
C ASN A 52 -5.74 8.95 4.55
N ASP A 53 -5.00 7.86 4.71
CA ASP A 53 -3.58 7.78 4.33
C ASP A 53 -3.38 8.03 2.83
N LEU A 54 -4.27 7.51 1.98
CA LEU A 54 -4.24 7.78 0.54
C LEU A 54 -4.43 9.28 0.25
N LEU A 55 -5.41 9.92 0.89
CA LEU A 55 -5.66 11.36 0.70
C LEU A 55 -4.48 12.20 1.17
N SER A 56 -3.91 11.91 2.34
CA SER A 56 -2.71 12.57 2.84
C SER A 56 -1.50 12.34 1.93
N TRP A 57 -1.35 11.14 1.38
CA TRP A 57 -0.27 10.83 0.44
C TRP A 57 -0.41 11.63 -0.86
N ILE A 58 -1.61 11.69 -1.46
CA ILE A 58 -1.87 12.51 -2.65
C ILE A 58 -1.49 13.98 -2.40
N GLN A 59 -1.88 14.53 -1.26
CA GLN A 59 -1.52 15.91 -0.89
C GLN A 59 -0.01 16.12 -0.74
N SER A 60 0.73 15.10 -0.31
CA SER A 60 2.19 15.19 -0.12
C SER A 60 3.00 15.17 -1.42
N ILE A 61 2.41 14.67 -2.52
CA ILE A 61 3.08 14.52 -3.82
C ILE A 61 2.58 15.50 -4.89
N GLN A 62 1.57 16.30 -4.56
CA GLN A 62 1.03 17.37 -5.41
C GLN A 62 1.87 18.64 -5.26
#